data_AF-A0A4Z1BDV7-F1
#
_entry.id   AF-A0A4Z1BDV7-F1
#
_cell.length_a   1.000
_cell.length_b   1.000
_cell.length_c   1.000
_cell.angle_alpha   90.00
_cell.angle_beta   90.00
_cell.angle_gamma   90.00
#
_symmetry.space_group_name_H-M   'P 1'
#
loop_
_entity.id
_entity.type
_entity.pdbx_description
1 polymer ?
#
loop_
_entity_poly.entity_id
_entity_poly.type
_entity_poly.pdbx_seq_one_letter_code
_entity_poly.pdbx_strand_id
1 'polypeptide(L)'
;MLTKEFAQRVNLSEKQVRKIVQHLEERGYQLSKTEYRGREATDFKEEDIELFQDIAEKVKQTSSYDLAFEELEKEKDFLQVIVKEDKEQLPTDNNVAQLVGDLRNEIQKMREERQMLAQMINQVNQQQNELKELQSQITNKLEANNQSLQAIQTSQEAIQNAQKEQSEYTKNDLVKEINDNNQQAIKNTASMSRPSTEKKGFLARLFNL
;
A
#
# COMPACT_ATOMS: atom_id res chain seq x y z
N MET A 1 7.10 39.48 -11.97
CA MET A 1 7.81 39.27 -10.67
C MET A 1 9.31 39.33 -10.89
N LEU A 2 10.09 39.76 -9.88
CA LEU A 2 11.56 39.78 -9.97
C LEU A 2 12.16 38.37 -9.81
N THR A 3 13.31 38.11 -10.45
CA THR A 3 14.00 36.80 -10.43
C THR A 3 14.21 36.24 -9.02
N LYS A 4 14.53 37.10 -8.05
CA LYS A 4 14.77 36.69 -6.66
C LYS A 4 13.49 36.19 -5.99
N GLU A 5 12.39 36.93 -6.15
CA GLU A 5 11.09 36.55 -5.61
C GLU A 5 10.59 35.27 -6.27
N PHE A 6 10.72 35.19 -7.59
CA PHE A 6 10.34 34.02 -8.36
C PHE A 6 11.11 32.78 -7.91
N ALA A 7 12.45 32.88 -7.80
CA ALA A 7 13.32 31.80 -7.33
C ALA A 7 12.90 31.23 -5.97
N GLN A 8 12.49 32.11 -5.04
CA GLN A 8 11.96 31.70 -3.74
C GLN A 8 10.65 30.92 -3.87
N ARG A 9 9.72 31.34 -4.73
CA ARG A 9 8.44 30.64 -4.92
C ARG A 9 8.60 29.27 -5.58
N VAL A 10 9.52 29.14 -6.53
CA VAL A 10 9.78 27.85 -7.20
C VAL A 10 10.73 26.93 -6.40
N ASN A 11 11.21 27.36 -5.22
CA ASN A 11 12.22 26.66 -4.42
C ASN A 11 13.50 26.32 -5.22
N LEU A 12 13.94 27.23 -6.08
CA LEU A 12 15.18 27.11 -6.86
C LEU A 12 16.17 28.21 -6.50
N SER A 13 17.46 27.96 -6.73
CA SER A 13 18.43 29.04 -6.70
C SER A 13 18.24 29.98 -7.89
N GLU A 14 18.57 31.27 -7.73
CA GLU A 14 18.56 32.23 -8.86
C GLU A 14 19.43 31.74 -10.04
N LYS A 15 20.50 31.00 -9.76
CA LYS A 15 21.37 30.41 -10.78
C LYS A 15 20.64 29.33 -11.59
N GLN A 16 19.87 28.46 -10.93
CA GLN A 16 19.05 27.46 -11.61
C GLN A 16 17.96 28.13 -12.45
N VAL A 17 17.27 29.14 -11.91
CA VAL A 17 16.27 29.92 -12.65
C VAL A 17 16.88 30.52 -13.92
N ARG A 18 18.02 31.21 -13.82
CA ARG A 18 18.72 31.78 -15.00
C ARG A 18 19.11 30.69 -16.01
N LYS A 19 19.53 29.52 -15.54
CA LYS A 19 19.94 28.42 -16.42
C LYS A 19 18.76 27.83 -17.19
N ILE A 20 17.57 27.68 -16.57
CA ILE A 20 16.40 27.21 -17.34
C ILE A 20 15.92 28.32 -18.28
N VAL A 21 15.95 29.60 -17.87
CA VAL A 21 15.64 30.75 -18.76
C VAL A 21 16.51 30.70 -20.02
N GLN A 22 17.82 30.50 -19.85
CA GLN A 22 18.75 30.38 -20.96
C GLN A 22 18.38 29.22 -21.90
N HIS A 23 18.11 28.04 -21.35
CA HIS A 23 17.73 26.89 -22.17
C HIS A 23 16.39 27.04 -22.87
N LEU A 24 15.44 27.78 -22.26
CA LEU A 24 14.19 28.15 -22.90
C LEU A 24 14.45 29.06 -24.11
N GLU A 25 15.25 30.12 -23.93
CA GLU A 25 15.59 31.07 -25.00
C GLU A 25 16.40 30.43 -26.14
N GLU A 26 17.39 29.58 -25.81
CA GLU A 26 18.20 28.85 -26.80
C GLU A 26 17.36 27.92 -27.68
N ARG A 27 16.26 27.38 -27.14
CA ARG A 27 15.31 26.52 -27.86
C ARG A 27 14.18 27.30 -28.55
N GLY A 28 14.26 28.63 -28.52
CA GLY A 28 13.36 29.55 -29.21
C GLY A 28 12.12 29.96 -28.40
N TYR A 29 12.06 29.62 -27.12
CA TYR A 29 10.97 30.03 -26.25
C TYR A 29 11.22 31.45 -25.71
N GLN A 30 10.28 32.36 -25.97
CA GLN A 30 10.37 33.74 -25.50
C GLN A 30 9.62 33.89 -24.18
N LEU A 31 10.35 34.30 -23.14
CA LEU A 31 9.77 34.72 -21.88
C LEU A 31 9.49 36.23 -21.93
N SER A 32 8.40 36.68 -21.30
CA SER A 32 8.07 38.10 -21.19
C SER A 32 9.24 38.89 -20.61
N LYS A 33 9.49 40.08 -21.16
CA LYS A 33 10.55 40.98 -20.71
C LYS A 33 9.94 42.23 -20.10
N THR A 34 10.60 42.74 -19.06
CA THR A 34 10.31 44.02 -18.43
C THR A 34 11.61 44.79 -18.25
N GLU A 35 11.52 46.11 -18.23
CA GLU A 35 12.66 46.97 -17.94
C GLU A 35 12.86 47.09 -16.43
N TYR A 36 14.04 46.70 -15.95
CA TYR A 36 14.42 46.89 -14.56
C TYR A 36 15.78 47.58 -14.47
N ARG A 37 15.80 48.82 -13.96
CA ARG A 37 17.00 49.65 -13.81
C ARG A 37 17.79 49.83 -15.11
N GLY A 38 17.11 50.05 -16.23
CA GLY A 38 17.74 50.26 -17.54
C GLY A 38 18.34 48.99 -18.15
N ARG A 39 17.94 47.80 -17.67
CA ARG A 39 18.30 46.50 -18.26
C ARG A 39 17.04 45.69 -18.49
N GLU A 40 17.00 44.95 -19.58
CA GLU A 40 15.95 43.97 -19.83
C GLU A 40 16.07 42.82 -18.82
N ALA A 41 14.98 42.54 -18.13
CA ALA A 41 14.85 41.42 -17.20
C ALA A 41 13.64 40.58 -17.60
N THR A 42 13.68 39.29 -17.30
CA THR A 42 12.50 38.43 -17.47
C THR A 42 11.41 38.83 -16.47
N ASP A 43 10.21 39.10 -16.97
CA ASP A 43 9.02 39.33 -16.17
C ASP A 43 8.31 38.01 -15.91
N PHE A 44 8.60 37.41 -14.76
CA PHE A 44 8.00 36.14 -14.38
C PHE A 44 6.56 36.33 -13.88
N LYS A 45 5.65 35.50 -14.35
CA LYS A 45 4.26 35.44 -13.90
C LYS A 45 4.01 34.21 -13.04
N GLU A 46 2.83 34.14 -12.42
CA GLU A 46 2.44 32.98 -11.61
C GLU A 46 2.37 31.70 -12.47
N GLU A 47 1.95 31.84 -13.73
CA GLU A 47 1.88 30.75 -14.72
C GLU A 47 3.25 30.13 -15.02
N ASP A 48 4.35 30.86 -14.81
CA ASP A 48 5.70 30.35 -15.04
C ASP A 48 6.20 29.46 -13.88
N ILE A 49 5.54 29.49 -12.72
CA ILE A 49 6.00 28.74 -11.53
C ILE A 49 5.98 27.24 -11.78
N GLU A 50 4.85 26.72 -12.29
CA GLU A 50 4.65 25.29 -12.55
C GLU A 50 5.66 24.80 -13.59
N LEU A 51 5.82 25.53 -14.71
CA LEU A 51 6.81 25.21 -15.73
C LEU A 51 8.22 25.07 -15.16
N PHE A 52 8.64 26.00 -14.30
CA PHE A 52 9.99 25.98 -13.73
C PHE A 52 10.17 24.85 -12.70
N GLN A 53 9.12 24.48 -11.98
CA GLN A 53 9.13 23.34 -11.06
C GLN A 53 9.25 22.02 -11.81
N ASP A 54 8.47 21.84 -12.88
CA ASP A 54 8.49 20.65 -13.74
C ASP A 54 9.86 20.47 -14.39
N ILE A 55 10.42 21.56 -14.95
CA ILE A 55 11.78 21.53 -15.51
C ILE A 55 12.78 21.11 -14.42
N ALA A 56 12.69 21.70 -13.23
CA ALA A 56 13.64 21.39 -12.17
C ALA A 56 13.50 19.95 -11.67
N GLU A 57 12.30 19.40 -11.60
CA GLU A 57 12.08 18.00 -11.25
C GLU A 57 12.67 17.07 -12.32
N LYS A 58 12.42 17.35 -13.60
CA LYS A 58 12.98 16.55 -14.68
C LYS A 58 14.51 16.64 -14.75
N VAL A 59 15.08 17.80 -14.46
CA VAL A 59 16.53 17.99 -14.34
C VAL A 59 17.09 17.15 -13.20
N LYS A 60 16.38 16.99 -12.07
CA LYS A 60 16.79 16.10 -11.00
C LYS A 60 16.74 14.63 -11.43
N GLN A 61 15.72 14.23 -12.20
CA GLN A 61 15.56 12.86 -12.69
C GLN A 61 16.64 12.48 -13.73
N THR A 62 16.87 13.33 -14.72
CA THR A 62 17.80 13.09 -15.83
C THR A 62 19.24 13.50 -15.52
N SER A 63 19.46 14.26 -14.44
CA SER A 63 20.76 14.88 -14.08
C SER A 63 21.36 15.81 -15.14
N SER A 64 20.59 16.18 -16.17
CA SER A 64 21.04 17.01 -17.29
C SER A 64 19.93 17.95 -17.73
N TYR A 65 20.27 19.21 -17.98
CA TYR A 65 19.33 20.16 -18.55
C TYR A 65 18.95 19.77 -19.98
N ASP A 66 19.93 19.40 -20.81
CA ASP A 66 19.63 19.09 -22.21
C ASP A 66 18.71 17.87 -22.35
N LEU A 67 18.96 16.80 -21.57
CA LEU A 67 18.10 15.61 -21.57
C LEU A 67 16.72 15.91 -20.95
N ALA A 68 16.67 16.69 -19.87
CA ALA A 68 15.39 17.10 -19.28
C ALA A 68 14.53 17.84 -20.29
N PHE A 69 15.11 18.83 -20.98
CA PHE A 69 14.40 19.58 -22.01
C PHE A 69 14.00 18.68 -23.19
N GLU A 70 14.89 17.81 -23.70
CA GLU A 70 14.52 16.89 -24.79
C GLU A 70 13.38 15.92 -24.42
N GLU A 71 13.37 15.39 -23.20
CA GLU A 71 12.29 14.52 -22.74
C GLU A 71 11.00 15.29 -22.53
N LEU A 72 11.09 16.48 -21.91
CA LEU A 72 9.94 17.34 -21.72
C LEU A 72 9.34 17.79 -23.06
N GLU A 73 10.15 18.17 -24.06
CA GLU A 73 9.66 18.51 -25.40
C GLU A 73 8.98 17.34 -26.13
N LYS A 74 9.34 16.09 -25.80
CA LYS A 74 8.67 14.88 -26.28
C LYS A 74 7.38 14.58 -25.51
N GLU A 75 7.31 14.98 -24.25
CA GLU A 75 6.08 14.96 -23.47
C GLU A 75 5.11 16.01 -24.03
N LYS A 76 3.92 15.57 -24.47
CA LYS A 76 2.98 16.39 -25.26
C LYS A 76 2.51 17.70 -24.57
N ASP A 77 2.83 17.90 -23.30
CA ASP A 77 2.34 18.99 -22.47
C ASP A 77 3.34 20.11 -22.19
N PHE A 78 4.63 19.94 -22.51
CA PHE A 78 5.66 20.85 -22.01
C PHE A 78 5.63 22.27 -22.60
N LEU A 79 5.11 22.44 -23.81
CA LEU A 79 5.32 23.66 -24.60
C LEU A 79 4.06 24.42 -25.01
N GLN A 80 2.87 24.00 -24.60
CA GLN A 80 1.65 24.79 -24.88
C GLN A 80 1.65 26.16 -24.18
N VAL A 81 2.64 26.43 -23.32
CA VAL A 81 2.80 27.67 -22.54
C VAL A 81 3.57 28.76 -23.30
N ILE A 82 4.55 28.42 -24.16
CA ILE A 82 5.35 29.44 -24.87
C ILE A 82 5.14 29.35 -26.37
N VAL A 83 4.39 30.30 -26.91
CA VAL A 83 4.22 30.47 -28.37
C VAL A 83 5.59 30.78 -28.97
N LYS A 84 6.07 29.94 -29.90
CA LYS A 84 7.12 30.33 -30.84
C LYS A 84 6.50 31.37 -31.78
N GLU A 85 6.57 32.65 -31.42
CA GLU A 85 6.26 33.71 -32.38
C GLU A 85 7.45 33.82 -33.34
N ASP A 86 7.30 33.24 -34.53
CA ASP A 86 8.15 33.59 -35.66
C ASP A 86 7.99 35.09 -35.91
N LYS A 87 9.10 35.84 -35.80
CA LYS A 87 9.15 37.31 -35.98
C LYS A 87 8.97 37.74 -37.45
N GLU A 88 8.29 36.96 -38.27
CA GLU A 88 7.87 37.44 -39.58
C GLU A 88 6.67 38.37 -39.37
N GLN A 89 6.78 39.60 -39.86
CA GLN A 89 5.71 40.59 -39.78
C GLN A 89 4.42 39.98 -40.35
N LEU A 90 3.48 39.65 -39.45
CA LEU A 90 2.15 39.20 -39.84
C LEU A 90 1.53 40.28 -40.75
N PRO A 91 0.91 39.89 -41.88
CA PRO A 91 0.29 40.84 -42.78
C PRO A 91 -0.77 41.65 -42.04
N THR A 92 -0.78 42.96 -42.25
CA THR A 92 -1.63 43.97 -41.59
C THR A 92 -3.12 43.88 -41.96
N ASP A 93 -3.56 42.74 -42.48
CA ASP A 93 -4.94 42.51 -42.89
C ASP A 93 -5.82 42.30 -41.64
N ASN A 94 -6.84 43.14 -41.46
CA ASN A 94 -7.72 43.12 -40.29
C ASN A 94 -8.39 41.75 -40.07
N ASN A 95 -8.64 40.99 -41.14
CA ASN A 95 -9.20 39.64 -41.06
C ASN A 95 -8.21 38.64 -40.44
N VAL A 96 -6.91 38.80 -40.72
CA VAL A 96 -5.85 37.96 -40.14
C VAL A 96 -5.66 38.30 -38.66
N ALA A 97 -5.71 39.58 -38.29
CA ALA A 97 -5.64 40.00 -36.89
C ALA A 97 -6.78 39.43 -36.04
N GLN A 98 -8.01 39.38 -36.59
CA GLN A 98 -9.15 38.78 -35.91
C GLN A 98 -9.01 37.27 -35.74
N LEU A 99 -8.61 36.56 -36.81
CA LEU A 99 -8.36 35.10 -36.75
C LEU A 99 -7.27 34.74 -35.73
N VAL A 100 -6.20 35.54 -35.64
CA VAL A 100 -5.15 35.38 -34.62
C VAL A 100 -5.71 35.60 -33.22
N GLY A 101 -6.61 36.58 -33.04
CA GLY A 101 -7.31 36.81 -31.77
C GLY A 101 -8.17 35.61 -31.36
N ASP A 102 -8.95 35.06 -32.29
CA ASP A 102 -9.81 33.89 -32.04
C ASP A 102 -8.98 32.65 -31.71
N LEU A 103 -7.88 32.40 -32.44
CA LEU A 103 -6.95 31.31 -32.14
C LEU A 103 -6.30 31.46 -30.77
N ARG A 104 -5.92 32.69 -30.36
CA ARG A 104 -5.39 32.94 -29.02
C ARG A 104 -6.41 32.62 -27.92
N ASN A 105 -7.67 32.98 -28.12
CA ASN A 105 -8.75 32.67 -27.18
C ASN A 105 -9.02 31.15 -27.09
N GLU A 106 -9.03 30.45 -28.22
CA GLU A 106 -9.23 29.00 -28.26
C GLU A 106 -8.07 28.26 -27.61
N ILE A 107 -6.82 28.70 -27.85
CA ILE A 107 -5.64 28.21 -27.14
C ILE A 107 -5.78 28.44 -25.63
N GLN A 108 -6.27 29.61 -25.20
CA GLN A 108 -6.47 29.89 -23.79
C GLN A 108 -7.52 28.98 -23.16
N LYS A 109 -8.63 28.73 -23.85
CA LYS A 109 -9.66 27.79 -23.38
C LYS A 109 -9.11 26.36 -23.27
N MET A 110 -8.35 25.91 -24.26
CA MET A 110 -7.70 24.59 -24.21
C MET A 110 -6.72 24.48 -23.03
N ARG A 111 -6.05 25.58 -22.63
CA ARG A 111 -5.19 25.60 -21.43
C ARG A 111 -5.99 25.43 -20.15
N GLU A 112 -7.12 26.12 -20.01
CA GLU A 112 -8.01 25.97 -18.85
C GLU A 112 -8.55 24.54 -18.73
N GLU A 113 -8.99 23.96 -19.85
CA GLU A 113 -9.43 22.56 -19.90
C GLU A 113 -8.30 21.59 -19.51
N ARG A 114 -7.08 21.84 -19.96
CA ARG A 114 -5.91 21.04 -19.59
C ARG A 114 -5.56 21.14 -18.11
N GLN A 115 -5.62 22.33 -17.51
CA GLN A 115 -5.39 22.50 -16.08
C GLN A 115 -6.43 21.74 -15.24
N MET A 116 -7.70 21.80 -15.66
CA MET A 116 -8.77 21.02 -15.02
C MET A 116 -8.51 19.51 -15.13
N LEU A 117 -8.10 19.03 -16.30
CA LEU A 117 -7.74 17.62 -16.51
C LEU A 117 -6.55 17.21 -15.63
N ALA A 118 -5.53 18.05 -15.47
CA ALA A 118 -4.40 17.77 -14.58
C ALA A 118 -4.85 17.62 -13.12
N GLN A 119 -5.74 18.49 -12.64
CA GLN A 119 -6.34 18.37 -11.31
C GLN A 119 -7.14 17.06 -11.16
N MET A 120 -7.92 16.68 -12.18
CA MET A 120 -8.67 15.42 -12.17
C MET A 120 -7.72 14.21 -12.14
N ILE A 121 -6.63 14.21 -12.90
CA ILE A 121 -5.63 13.15 -12.90
C ILE A 121 -4.99 13.01 -11.51
N ASN A 122 -4.66 14.12 -10.86
CA ASN A 122 -4.12 14.10 -9.49
C ASN A 122 -5.12 13.50 -8.49
N GLN A 123 -6.40 13.84 -8.60
CA GLN A 123 -7.44 13.23 -7.77
C GLN A 123 -7.58 11.73 -8.02
N VAL A 124 -7.54 11.29 -9.28
CA VAL A 124 -7.56 9.86 -9.63
C VAL A 124 -6.35 9.13 -9.07
N ASN A 125 -5.16 9.72 -9.13
CA ASN A 125 -3.94 9.14 -8.57
C ASN A 125 -4.02 8.99 -7.04
N GLN A 126 -4.59 9.99 -6.34
CA GLN A 126 -4.84 9.89 -4.89
C GLN A 126 -5.80 8.73 -4.58
N GLN A 127 -6.92 8.64 -5.30
CA GLN A 127 -7.89 7.54 -5.15
C GLN A 127 -7.26 6.16 -5.42
N GLN A 128 -6.39 6.04 -6.43
CA GLN A 128 -5.67 4.79 -6.70
C GLN A 128 -4.72 4.40 -5.56
N ASN A 129 -4.08 5.36 -4.90
CA ASN A 129 -3.20 5.10 -3.76
C ASN A 129 -4.01 4.64 -2.54
N GLU A 130 -5.12 5.30 -2.24
CA GLU A 130 -6.04 4.88 -1.17
C GLU A 130 -6.58 3.47 -1.41
N LEU A 131 -6.94 3.13 -2.64
CA LEU A 131 -7.38 1.77 -3.02
C LEU A 131 -6.27 0.72 -2.81
N LYS A 132 -5.02 1.04 -3.16
CA LYS A 132 -3.88 0.14 -2.89
C LYS A 132 -3.67 -0.08 -1.39
N GLU A 133 -3.81 0.97 -0.60
CA GLU A 133 -3.68 0.86 0.86
C GLU A 133 -4.81 -0.01 1.43
N LEU A 134 -6.06 0.21 1.01
CA LEU A 134 -7.19 -0.60 1.43
C LEU A 134 -7.00 -2.08 1.03
N GLN A 135 -6.51 -2.35 -0.19
CA GLN A 135 -6.20 -3.70 -0.66
C GLN A 135 -5.16 -4.38 0.25
N SER A 136 -4.11 -3.65 0.64
CA SER A 136 -3.09 -4.13 1.58
C SER A 136 -3.70 -4.48 2.94
N GLN A 137 -4.55 -3.59 3.49
CA GLN A 137 -5.24 -3.84 4.76
C GLN A 137 -6.15 -5.07 4.71
N ILE A 138 -6.90 -5.26 3.62
CA ILE A 138 -7.75 -6.45 3.42
C ILE A 138 -6.89 -7.71 3.37
N THR A 139 -5.79 -7.68 2.62
CA THR A 139 -4.87 -8.83 2.49
C THR A 139 -4.31 -9.23 3.85
N ASN A 140 -3.81 -8.27 4.63
CA ASN A 140 -3.30 -8.52 5.97
C ASN A 140 -4.36 -9.11 6.92
N LYS A 141 -5.61 -8.61 6.86
CA LYS A 141 -6.71 -9.16 7.66
C LYS A 141 -7.09 -10.58 7.23
N LEU A 142 -7.06 -10.87 5.93
CA LEU A 142 -7.30 -12.22 5.43
C LEU A 142 -6.20 -13.19 5.88
N GLU A 143 -4.94 -12.79 5.85
CA GLU A 143 -3.83 -13.59 6.36
C GLU A 143 -3.97 -13.87 7.86
N ALA A 144 -4.26 -12.86 8.67
CA ALA A 144 -4.48 -13.02 10.11
C ALA A 144 -5.66 -13.95 10.42
N ASN A 145 -6.76 -13.84 9.65
CA ASN A 145 -7.90 -14.74 9.78
C ASN A 145 -7.54 -16.18 9.38
N ASN A 146 -6.75 -16.36 8.33
CA ASN A 146 -6.31 -17.68 7.88
C ASN A 146 -5.42 -18.35 8.94
N GLN A 147 -4.49 -17.60 9.54
CA GLN A 147 -3.68 -18.08 10.67
C GLN A 147 -4.55 -18.47 11.87
N SER A 148 -5.57 -17.66 12.17
CA SER A 148 -6.52 -17.95 13.26
C SER A 148 -7.31 -19.23 12.98
N LEU A 149 -7.77 -19.44 11.74
CA LEU A 149 -8.46 -20.67 11.32
C LEU A 149 -7.56 -21.90 11.44
N GLN A 150 -6.29 -21.81 11.03
CA GLN A 150 -5.32 -22.89 11.19
C GLN A 150 -5.07 -23.24 12.67
N ALA A 151 -4.99 -22.23 13.54
CA ALA A 151 -4.85 -22.43 14.97
C ALA A 151 -6.09 -23.12 15.57
N ILE A 152 -7.30 -22.72 15.15
CA ILE A 152 -8.55 -23.37 15.56
C ILE A 152 -8.59 -24.83 15.09
N GLN A 153 -8.23 -25.11 13.84
CA GLN A 153 -8.18 -26.47 13.31
C GLN A 153 -7.19 -27.35 14.11
N THR A 154 -5.99 -26.83 14.36
CA THR A 154 -4.95 -27.53 15.15
C THR A 154 -5.44 -27.82 16.58
N SER A 155 -6.07 -26.83 17.22
CA SER A 155 -6.66 -26.99 18.56
C SER A 155 -7.78 -28.03 18.56
N GLN A 156 -8.62 -28.04 17.53
CA GLN A 156 -9.72 -29.00 17.40
C GLN A 156 -9.22 -30.44 17.20
N GLU A 157 -8.16 -30.62 16.41
CA GLU A 157 -7.47 -31.92 16.27
C GLU A 157 -6.86 -32.37 17.60
N ALA A 158 -6.18 -31.48 18.32
CA ALA A 158 -5.61 -31.78 19.63
C ALA A 158 -6.69 -32.19 20.66
N ILE A 159 -7.83 -31.48 20.68
CA ILE A 159 -8.97 -31.81 21.54
C ILE A 159 -9.56 -33.18 21.17
N GLN A 160 -9.75 -33.47 19.89
CA GLN A 160 -10.24 -34.79 19.45
C GLN A 160 -9.29 -35.92 19.87
N ASN A 161 -7.98 -35.71 19.72
CA ASN A 161 -6.98 -36.70 20.11
C ASN A 161 -6.97 -36.92 21.63
N ALA A 162 -6.98 -35.84 22.43
CA ALA A 162 -7.05 -35.94 23.88
C ALA A 162 -8.34 -36.64 24.36
N GLN A 163 -9.49 -36.38 23.72
CA GLN A 163 -10.74 -37.07 24.04
C GLN A 163 -10.68 -38.56 23.71
N LYS A 164 -10.08 -38.94 22.57
CA LYS A 164 -9.87 -40.35 22.22
C LYS A 164 -8.98 -41.03 23.25
N GLU A 165 -7.81 -40.47 23.55
CA GLU A 165 -6.88 -41.01 24.54
C GLU A 165 -7.55 -41.17 25.90
N GLN A 166 -8.23 -40.13 26.41
CA GLN A 166 -8.94 -40.20 27.69
C GLN A 166 -10.02 -41.30 27.71
N SER A 167 -10.77 -41.47 26.62
CA SER A 167 -11.76 -42.54 26.51
C SER A 167 -11.12 -43.93 26.53
N GLU A 168 -9.94 -44.10 25.92
CA GLU A 168 -9.19 -45.36 25.93
C GLU A 168 -8.62 -45.67 27.31
N TYR A 169 -8.03 -44.68 27.99
CA TYR A 169 -7.54 -44.82 29.37
C TYR A 169 -8.67 -45.23 30.32
N THR A 170 -9.82 -44.53 30.27
CA THR A 170 -10.95 -44.81 31.16
C THR A 170 -11.52 -46.22 30.92
N LYS A 171 -11.63 -46.66 29.65
CA LYS A 171 -12.05 -48.02 29.33
C LYS A 171 -11.07 -49.06 29.88
N ASN A 172 -9.77 -48.86 29.68
CA ASN A 172 -8.75 -49.80 30.14
C ASN A 172 -8.71 -49.89 31.67
N ASP A 173 -8.82 -48.76 32.37
CA ASP A 173 -8.85 -48.72 33.84
C ASP A 173 -10.10 -49.40 34.41
N LEU A 174 -11.29 -49.17 33.81
CA LEU A 174 -12.52 -49.87 34.20
C LEU A 174 -12.40 -51.39 34.00
N VAL A 175 -11.84 -51.82 32.87
CA VAL A 175 -11.62 -53.25 32.59
C VAL A 175 -10.66 -53.85 33.62
N LYS A 176 -9.60 -53.13 33.97
CA LYS A 176 -8.63 -53.56 34.98
C LYS A 176 -9.28 -53.66 36.38
N GLU A 177 -10.03 -52.65 36.79
CA GLU A 177 -10.73 -52.63 38.08
C GLU A 177 -11.77 -53.76 38.20
N ILE A 178 -12.55 -54.01 37.15
CA ILE A 178 -13.48 -55.15 37.10
C ILE A 178 -12.73 -56.48 37.24
N ASN A 179 -11.61 -56.63 36.54
CA ASN A 179 -10.82 -57.86 36.58
C ASN A 179 -10.17 -58.08 37.95
N ASP A 180 -9.65 -57.02 38.58
CA ASP A 180 -9.06 -57.06 39.92
C ASP A 180 -10.12 -57.40 40.98
N ASN A 181 -11.31 -56.79 40.90
CA ASN A 181 -12.45 -57.11 41.77
C ASN A 181 -12.91 -58.57 41.61
N ASN A 182 -13.01 -59.07 40.38
CA ASN A 182 -13.33 -60.47 40.13
C ASN A 182 -12.27 -61.43 40.70
N GLN A 183 -10.99 -61.12 40.56
CA GLN A 183 -9.92 -61.95 41.15
C GLN A 183 -9.95 -61.95 42.68
N GLN A 184 -10.26 -60.82 43.32
CA GLN A 184 -10.44 -60.76 44.77
C GLN A 184 -11.65 -61.57 45.24
N ALA A 185 -12.77 -61.51 44.52
CA ALA A 185 -13.95 -62.33 44.81
C ALA A 185 -13.66 -63.83 44.69
N ILE A 186 -12.87 -64.26 43.70
CA ILE A 186 -12.44 -65.66 43.53
C ILE A 186 -11.48 -66.08 44.67
N LYS A 187 -10.55 -65.22 45.09
CA LYS A 187 -9.66 -65.50 46.23
C LYS A 187 -10.42 -65.60 47.56
N ASN A 188 -11.44 -64.77 47.78
CA ASN A 188 -12.26 -64.78 49.00
C ASN A 188 -13.22 -65.98 49.07
N THR A 189 -13.69 -66.48 47.93
CA THR A 189 -14.48 -67.73 47.88
C THR A 189 -13.61 -68.96 48.08
N ALA A 190 -12.37 -68.96 47.55
CA ALA A 190 -11.39 -70.03 47.78
C ALA A 190 -10.84 -70.08 49.22
N SER A 191 -10.80 -68.95 49.94
CA SER A 191 -10.38 -68.91 51.36
C SER A 191 -11.47 -69.37 52.33
N MET A 192 -12.76 -69.24 51.95
CA MET A 192 -13.91 -69.81 52.67
C MET A 192 -14.05 -71.33 52.51
N SER A 193 -13.39 -71.94 51.52
CA SER A 193 -13.46 -73.38 51.23
C SER A 193 -12.25 -74.18 51.71
N ARG A 194 -11.47 -73.69 52.69
CA ARG A 194 -10.47 -74.52 53.38
C ARG A 194 -11.16 -75.33 54.48
N PRO A 195 -11.23 -76.68 54.39
CA PRO A 195 -11.81 -77.48 55.46
C PRO A 195 -10.81 -77.52 56.62
N SER A 196 -11.15 -76.92 57.75
CA SER A 196 -10.48 -77.19 59.02
C SER A 196 -10.91 -78.58 59.50
N THR A 197 -10.17 -79.60 59.09
CA THR A 197 -10.19 -80.90 59.75
C THR A 197 -9.64 -80.73 61.16
N GLU A 198 -10.51 -80.59 62.16
CA GLU A 198 -10.30 -81.05 63.55
C GLU A 198 -11.46 -80.60 64.45
N LYS A 199 -12.61 -81.31 64.39
CA LYS A 199 -13.57 -81.36 65.51
C LYS A 199 -14.24 -82.73 65.60
N LYS A 200 -13.44 -83.79 65.72
CA LYS A 200 -13.92 -85.05 66.31
C LYS A 200 -13.67 -84.97 67.82
N GLY A 201 -14.64 -84.50 68.60
CA GLY A 201 -14.45 -84.44 70.05
C GLY A 201 -15.65 -83.96 70.87
N PHE A 202 -16.69 -83.40 70.25
CA PHE A 202 -17.87 -82.94 70.98
C PHE A 202 -19.01 -83.96 70.96
N LEU A 203 -19.37 -84.50 69.79
CA LEU A 203 -20.50 -85.42 69.67
C LEU A 203 -20.22 -86.83 70.20
N ALA A 204 -18.98 -87.33 70.11
CA ALA A 204 -18.58 -88.63 70.66
C ALA A 204 -18.63 -88.66 72.20
N ARG A 205 -18.50 -87.49 72.85
CA ARG A 205 -18.50 -87.37 74.32
C ARG A 205 -19.91 -87.29 74.91
N LEU A 206 -20.92 -87.00 74.09
CA LEU A 206 -22.31 -86.84 74.53
C LEU A 206 -23.14 -88.13 74.45
N PHE A 207 -22.73 -89.12 73.64
CA PHE A 207 -23.54 -90.31 73.38
C PHE A 207 -22.89 -91.65 73.74
N ASN A 208 -21.75 -91.65 74.43
CA ASN A 208 -21.04 -92.85 74.92
C ASN A 208 -21.19 -94.09 74.00
N LEU A 209 -20.84 -93.90 72.72
CA LEU A 209 -20.73 -94.93 71.69
C LEU A 209 -19.25 -95.20 71.43
#